data_AF-A0A7K0Y2B7-F1
#
_entry.id   AF-A0A7K0Y2B7-F1
#
_cell.length_a   1.000
_cell.length_b   1.000
_cell.length_c   1.000
_cell.angle_alpha   90.00
_cell.angle_beta   90.00
_cell.angle_gamma   90.00
#
_symmetry.space_group_name_H-M   'P 1'
#
loop_
_entity.id
_entity.type
_entity.pdbx_description
1 polymer ?
#
loop_
_entity_poly.entity_id
_entity_poly.type
_entity_poly.pdbx_seq_one_letter_code
_entity_poly.pdbx_strand_id
1 'polypeptide(L)'
;AQLLEIPSATVETVCAELAETYATAGHGFQMAKIAGGWRFQTHPDMAPYVERFILDGQRARLSGAALETLAIIAYKQPISRLQIASIRGVDPDAVMRTLHGRAYIMPVSRDSGPGQAVMWGTTSLFLEKLGIADLSDLPPIASFVPDASLVEALEKTLLLDANAPVDAPESQ
;
A
#
# COMPACT_ATOMS: atom_id res chain seq x y z
N ALA A 1 -28.70 2.50 -2.48
CA ALA A 1 -29.69 2.49 -3.58
C ALA A 1 -30.87 1.61 -3.21
N GLN A 2 -30.71 0.27 -3.17
CA GLN A 2 -31.80 -0.66 -2.88
C GLN A 2 -32.52 -0.40 -1.54
N LEU A 3 -31.77 -0.17 -0.45
CA LEU A 3 -32.34 0.13 0.86
C LEU A 3 -33.16 1.44 0.89
N LEU A 4 -32.75 2.44 0.10
CA LEU A 4 -33.38 3.75 0.03
C LEU A 4 -34.41 3.83 -1.11
N GLU A 5 -34.60 2.75 -1.88
CA GLU A 5 -35.50 2.66 -3.03
C GLU A 5 -35.33 3.79 -4.06
N ILE A 6 -34.08 4.25 -4.26
CA ILE A 6 -33.73 5.32 -5.23
C ILE A 6 -32.62 4.87 -6.20
N PRO A 7 -32.51 5.52 -7.38
CA PRO A 7 -31.45 5.23 -8.35
C PRO A 7 -30.04 5.38 -7.76
N SER A 8 -29.10 4.53 -8.20
CA SER A 8 -27.71 4.60 -7.74
C SER A 8 -27.05 5.93 -8.07
N ALA A 9 -27.40 6.54 -9.21
CA ALA A 9 -26.92 7.87 -9.58
C ALA A 9 -27.34 8.94 -8.56
N THR A 10 -28.57 8.87 -8.05
CA THR A 10 -29.05 9.80 -7.01
C THR A 10 -28.28 9.61 -5.71
N VAL A 11 -28.00 8.37 -5.31
CA VAL A 11 -27.17 8.10 -4.12
C VAL A 11 -25.77 8.69 -4.27
N GLU A 12 -25.15 8.51 -5.44
CA GLU A 12 -23.84 9.07 -5.74
C GLU A 12 -23.82 10.60 -5.65
N THR A 13 -24.83 11.28 -6.21
CA THR A 13 -24.97 12.73 -6.09
C THR A 13 -25.11 13.18 -4.64
N VAL A 14 -26.04 12.59 -3.89
CA VAL A 14 -26.27 12.94 -2.48
C VAL A 14 -25.01 12.69 -1.64
N CYS A 15 -24.31 11.59 -1.90
CA CYS A 15 -23.07 11.29 -1.20
C CYS A 15 -21.96 12.31 -1.51
N ALA A 16 -21.85 12.76 -2.76
CA ALA A 16 -20.89 13.79 -3.13
C ALA A 16 -21.21 15.14 -2.47
N GLU A 17 -22.48 15.55 -2.45
CA GLU A 17 -22.94 16.78 -1.77
C GLU A 17 -22.66 16.75 -0.26
N LEU A 18 -22.91 15.61 0.39
CA LEU A 18 -22.56 15.41 1.80
C LEU A 18 -21.06 15.52 2.05
N ALA A 19 -20.23 14.93 1.19
CA ALA A 19 -18.78 15.00 1.29
C ALA A 19 -18.29 16.45 1.22
N GLU A 20 -18.79 17.23 0.27
CA GLU A 20 -18.45 18.66 0.11
C GLU A 20 -18.92 19.50 1.29
N THR A 21 -20.13 19.24 1.79
CA THR A 21 -20.69 19.90 2.98
C THR A 21 -19.79 19.69 4.18
N TYR A 22 -19.38 18.44 4.44
CA TYR A 22 -18.53 18.13 5.58
C TYR A 22 -17.11 18.70 5.44
N ALA A 23 -16.57 18.69 4.23
CA ALA A 23 -15.26 19.30 3.94
C ALA A 23 -15.28 20.81 4.19
N THR A 24 -16.32 21.51 3.71
CA THR A 24 -16.46 22.97 3.87
C THR A 24 -16.65 23.38 5.32
N ALA A 25 -17.34 22.55 6.12
CA ALA A 25 -17.53 22.80 7.54
C ALA A 25 -16.29 22.52 8.41
N GLY A 26 -15.22 21.93 7.85
CA GLY A 26 -13.97 21.67 8.57
C GLY A 26 -14.09 20.59 9.65
N HIS A 27 -14.90 19.55 9.42
CA HIS A 27 -15.02 18.46 10.38
C HIS A 27 -13.72 17.64 10.51
N GLY A 28 -13.46 17.09 11.70
CA GLY A 28 -12.35 16.14 11.93
C GLY A 28 -12.54 14.77 11.26
N PHE A 29 -13.59 14.59 10.46
CA PHE A 29 -13.85 13.43 9.63
C PHE A 29 -14.29 13.89 8.24
N GLN A 30 -14.13 13.03 7.25
CA GLN A 30 -14.57 13.25 5.89
C GLN A 30 -15.31 12.03 5.35
N MET A 31 -16.16 12.26 4.36
CA MET A 31 -16.75 11.18 3.57
C MET A 31 -15.94 10.99 2.29
N ALA A 32 -15.40 9.79 2.08
CA ALA A 32 -14.51 9.48 0.98
C ALA A 32 -15.07 8.35 0.11
N LYS A 33 -14.85 8.46 -1.20
CA LYS A 33 -15.20 7.42 -2.17
C LYS A 33 -13.99 6.50 -2.41
N ILE A 34 -14.09 5.26 -1.97
CA ILE A 34 -12.97 4.29 -1.89
C ILE A 34 -13.46 2.93 -2.35
N ALA A 35 -12.67 2.26 -3.20
CA ALA A 35 -12.96 0.93 -3.75
C ALA A 35 -14.40 0.75 -4.30
N GLY A 36 -14.96 1.79 -4.91
CA GLY A 36 -16.32 1.78 -5.49
C GLY A 36 -17.47 2.03 -4.50
N GLY A 37 -17.18 2.40 -3.24
CA GLY A 37 -18.18 2.75 -2.23
C GLY A 37 -17.86 4.05 -1.49
N TRP A 38 -18.81 4.54 -0.71
CA TRP A 38 -18.63 5.70 0.16
C TRP A 38 -18.45 5.29 1.61
N ARG A 39 -17.53 5.94 2.33
CA ARG A 39 -17.31 5.68 3.76
C ARG A 39 -16.91 6.95 4.50
N PHE A 40 -17.25 7.01 5.78
CA PHE A 40 -16.66 7.98 6.71
C PHE A 40 -15.26 7.52 7.12
N GLN A 41 -14.33 8.46 7.16
CA GLN A 41 -12.99 8.26 7.71
C GLN A 41 -12.52 9.52 8.42
N THR A 42 -11.55 9.38 9.32
CA THR A 42 -10.94 10.53 9.99
C THR A 42 -10.26 11.44 8.97
N HIS A 43 -10.38 12.76 9.15
CA HIS A 43 -9.66 13.74 8.35
C HIS A 43 -8.15 13.62 8.60
N PRO A 44 -7.28 13.71 7.57
CA PRO A 44 -5.82 13.58 7.70
C PRO A 44 -5.21 14.47 8.77
N ASP A 45 -5.73 15.69 8.95
CA ASP A 45 -5.26 16.64 9.97
C ASP A 45 -5.36 16.09 11.40
N MET A 46 -6.23 15.10 11.63
CA MET A 46 -6.39 14.48 12.94
C MET A 46 -5.43 13.32 13.19
N ALA A 47 -4.59 12.94 12.22
CA ALA A 47 -3.65 11.82 12.33
C ALA A 47 -2.80 11.86 13.61
N PRO A 48 -2.20 13.00 14.03
CA PRO A 48 -1.38 13.05 15.26
C PRO A 48 -2.16 12.68 16.53
N TYR A 49 -3.46 12.98 16.56
CA TYR A 49 -4.33 12.68 17.71
C TYR A 49 -4.78 11.22 17.70
N VAL A 50 -5.13 10.70 16.52
CA VAL A 50 -5.52 9.31 16.35
C VAL A 50 -4.37 8.36 16.66
N GLU A 51 -3.14 8.66 16.21
CA GLU A 51 -1.97 7.84 16.50
C GLU A 51 -1.69 7.73 18.00
N ARG A 52 -1.83 8.84 18.74
CA ARG A 52 -1.69 8.85 20.21
C ARG A 52 -2.79 8.03 20.92
N PHE A 53 -3.93 7.82 20.27
CA PHE A 53 -5.04 7.05 20.82
C PHE A 53 -4.91 5.55 20.49
N ILE A 54 -4.36 5.18 19.34
CA ILE A 54 -4.14 3.79 18.91
C ILE A 54 -2.83 3.23 19.51
N LEU A 55 -2.67 3.37 20.83
CA LEU A 55 -1.54 2.77 21.55
C LEU A 55 -1.79 1.30 21.92
N ASP A 56 -3.05 0.84 21.90
CA ASP A 56 -3.44 -0.53 22.28
C ASP A 56 -4.09 -1.29 21.12
N GLY A 57 -3.27 -2.01 20.36
CA GLY A 57 -3.76 -2.90 19.34
C GLY A 57 -2.66 -3.33 18.37
N GLN A 58 -1.74 -4.18 18.82
CA GLN A 58 -0.74 -4.83 17.97
C GLN A 58 -1.41 -5.75 16.93
N ARG A 59 -2.04 -5.18 15.90
CA ARG A 59 -2.23 -5.90 14.65
C ARG A 59 -0.82 -6.05 14.05
N ALA A 60 -0.33 -7.29 14.00
CA ALA A 60 0.99 -7.61 13.47
C ALA A 60 1.21 -6.94 12.12
N ARG A 61 2.03 -5.88 12.11
CA ARG A 61 2.37 -5.10 10.92
C ARG A 61 2.91 -6.05 9.85
N LEU A 62 2.68 -5.72 8.58
CA LEU A 62 3.37 -6.43 7.51
C LEU A 62 4.87 -6.19 7.67
N SER A 63 5.67 -7.24 7.51
CA SER A 63 7.14 -7.09 7.48
C SER A 63 7.55 -6.28 6.25
N GLY A 64 8.78 -5.75 6.25
CA GLY A 64 9.34 -5.06 5.09
C GLY A 64 9.27 -5.92 3.83
N ALA A 65 9.67 -7.19 3.93
CA ALA A 65 9.57 -8.14 2.83
C ALA A 65 8.14 -8.38 2.32
N ALA A 66 7.12 -8.27 3.19
CA ALA A 66 5.74 -8.37 2.79
C ALA A 66 5.22 -7.12 2.08
N LEU A 67 5.63 -5.94 2.55
CA LEU A 67 5.34 -4.67 1.89
C LEU A 67 5.98 -4.59 0.51
N GLU A 68 7.24 -5.03 0.36
CA GLU A 68 7.94 -5.07 -0.92
C GLU A 68 7.21 -5.97 -1.94
N THR A 69 6.86 -7.20 -1.57
CA THR A 69 6.09 -8.08 -2.48
C THR A 69 4.73 -7.49 -2.81
N LEU A 70 4.03 -6.92 -1.81
CA LEU A 70 2.72 -6.31 -2.04
C LEU A 70 2.81 -5.13 -3.01
N ALA A 71 3.86 -4.29 -2.90
CA ALA A 71 4.12 -3.20 -3.81
C ALA A 71 4.38 -3.70 -5.24
N ILE A 72 5.22 -4.73 -5.41
CA ILE A 72 5.46 -5.35 -6.72
C ILE A 72 4.14 -5.79 -7.35
N ILE A 73 3.29 -6.48 -6.59
CA ILE A 73 1.99 -6.95 -7.10
C ILE A 73 1.10 -5.76 -7.46
N ALA A 74 0.98 -4.75 -6.60
CA ALA A 74 0.12 -3.59 -6.83
C ALA A 74 0.46 -2.85 -8.14
N TYR A 75 1.75 -2.67 -8.43
CA TYR A 75 2.21 -1.94 -9.62
C TYR A 75 2.40 -2.79 -10.88
N LYS A 76 2.51 -4.11 -10.77
CA LYS A 76 2.80 -5.00 -11.92
C LYS A 76 1.70 -6.02 -12.20
N GLN A 77 0.60 -6.01 -11.45
CA GLN A 77 -0.51 -6.92 -11.71
C GLN A 77 -1.09 -6.75 -13.12
N PRO A 78 -1.58 -7.84 -13.75
CA PRO A 78 -1.50 -9.23 -13.27
C PRO A 78 -0.07 -9.78 -13.36
N ILE A 79 0.44 -10.40 -12.27
CA ILE A 79 1.82 -10.91 -12.20
C ILE A 79 1.88 -12.34 -11.64
N SER A 80 2.77 -13.18 -12.18
CA SER A 80 2.97 -14.55 -11.71
C SER A 80 3.94 -14.65 -10.54
N ARG A 81 3.86 -15.75 -9.78
CA ARG A 81 4.80 -16.09 -8.70
C ARG A 81 6.26 -16.05 -9.14
N LEU A 82 6.56 -16.55 -10.34
CA LEU A 82 7.92 -16.60 -10.88
C LEU A 82 8.46 -15.20 -11.21
N GLN A 83 7.62 -14.33 -11.77
CA GLN A 83 7.99 -12.94 -12.05
C GLN A 83 8.25 -12.17 -10.75
N ILE A 84 7.43 -12.38 -9.71
CA ILE A 84 7.68 -11.80 -8.38
C ILE A 84 9.03 -12.27 -7.82
N ALA A 85 9.32 -13.57 -7.88
CA ALA A 85 10.58 -14.13 -7.40
C ALA A 85 11.78 -13.54 -8.15
N SER A 86 11.67 -13.37 -9.47
CA SER A 86 12.71 -12.76 -10.30
C SER A 86 12.99 -11.29 -9.93
N ILE A 87 11.96 -10.53 -9.52
CA ILE A 87 12.13 -9.13 -9.10
C ILE A 87 12.70 -9.05 -7.68
N ARG A 88 12.23 -9.92 -6.76
CA ARG A 88 12.70 -9.95 -5.37
C ARG A 88 14.10 -10.55 -5.21
N GLY A 89 14.53 -11.39 -6.15
CA GLY A 89 15.78 -12.15 -6.05
C GLY A 89 15.75 -13.29 -5.02
N VAL A 90 14.61 -13.53 -4.37
CA VAL A 90 14.41 -14.56 -3.34
C VAL A 90 13.02 -15.18 -3.46
N ASP A 91 12.80 -16.34 -2.81
CA ASP A 91 11.53 -17.05 -2.84
C ASP A 91 10.40 -16.25 -2.14
N PRO A 92 9.31 -15.86 -2.84
CA PRO A 92 8.24 -15.07 -2.26
C PRO A 92 7.14 -15.91 -1.59
N ASP A 93 7.22 -17.24 -1.59
CA ASP A 93 6.11 -18.14 -1.26
C ASP A 93 5.51 -17.90 0.14
N ALA A 94 6.35 -17.76 1.17
CA ALA A 94 5.88 -17.51 2.53
C ALA A 94 5.14 -16.17 2.63
N VAL A 95 5.69 -15.14 1.99
CA VAL A 95 5.10 -13.79 1.95
C VAL A 95 3.78 -13.80 1.19
N MET A 96 3.72 -14.47 0.03
CA MET A 96 2.49 -14.59 -0.76
C MET A 96 1.39 -15.31 0.03
N ARG A 97 1.72 -16.38 0.77
CA ARG A 97 0.76 -17.04 1.68
C ARG A 97 0.23 -16.08 2.74
N THR A 98 1.10 -15.28 3.36
CA THR A 98 0.67 -14.28 4.36
C THR A 98 -0.22 -13.20 3.75
N LEU A 99 0.16 -12.65 2.60
CA LEU A 99 -0.62 -11.60 1.92
C LEU A 99 -1.99 -12.12 1.47
N HIS A 100 -2.03 -13.34 0.92
CA HIS A 100 -3.28 -13.96 0.51
C HIS A 100 -4.17 -14.32 1.71
N GLY A 101 -3.60 -14.91 2.77
CA GLY A 101 -4.33 -15.24 3.99
C GLY A 101 -4.88 -14.01 4.73
N ARG A 102 -4.27 -12.84 4.53
CA ARG A 102 -4.77 -11.53 5.00
C ARG A 102 -5.64 -10.81 3.98
N ALA A 103 -6.00 -11.48 2.89
CA ALA A 103 -6.84 -10.97 1.80
C ALA A 103 -6.33 -9.69 1.12
N TYR A 104 -5.02 -9.41 1.13
CA TYR A 104 -4.44 -8.30 0.37
C TYR A 104 -4.27 -8.62 -1.11
N ILE A 105 -4.08 -9.90 -1.45
CA ILE A 105 -3.90 -10.37 -2.82
C ILE A 105 -4.78 -11.59 -3.11
N MET A 106 -5.10 -11.79 -4.38
CA MET A 106 -5.89 -12.93 -4.87
C MET A 106 -5.43 -13.38 -6.27
N PRO A 107 -5.71 -14.64 -6.65
CA PRO A 107 -5.64 -15.05 -8.04
C PRO A 107 -6.63 -14.25 -8.89
N VAL A 108 -6.17 -13.69 -10.01
CA VAL A 108 -7.01 -12.88 -10.92
C VAL A 108 -7.22 -13.57 -12.28
N SER A 109 -6.25 -14.38 -12.72
CA SER A 109 -6.34 -15.13 -13.98
C SER A 109 -5.30 -16.26 -14.00
N ARG A 110 -5.26 -17.00 -15.11
CA ARG A 110 -4.18 -17.92 -15.46
C ARG A 110 -3.54 -17.46 -16.75
N ASP A 111 -2.22 -17.59 -16.83
CA ASP A 111 -1.48 -17.30 -18.04
C ASP A 111 -1.82 -18.31 -19.16
N SER A 112 -1.67 -17.87 -20.41
CA SER A 112 -1.95 -18.67 -21.61
C SER A 112 -0.78 -19.59 -22.00
N GLY A 113 0.39 -19.37 -21.42
CA GLY A 113 1.60 -20.14 -21.72
C GLY A 113 1.63 -21.55 -21.12
N PRO A 114 2.67 -22.33 -21.45
CA PRO A 114 2.88 -23.66 -20.89
C PRO A 114 2.89 -23.64 -19.36
N GLY A 115 2.10 -24.53 -18.74
CA GLY A 115 1.99 -24.62 -17.28
C GLY A 115 0.92 -23.71 -16.65
N GLN A 116 0.26 -22.85 -17.44
CA GLN A 116 -0.90 -22.03 -17.02
C GLN A 116 -0.73 -21.40 -15.64
N ALA A 117 0.37 -20.64 -15.50
CA ALA A 117 0.77 -20.03 -14.24
C ALA A 117 -0.37 -19.18 -13.65
N VAL A 118 -0.57 -19.28 -12.33
CA VAL A 118 -1.55 -18.44 -11.63
C VAL A 118 -1.04 -17.01 -11.60
N MET A 119 -1.88 -16.08 -12.06
CA MET A 119 -1.63 -14.65 -12.03
C MET A 119 -2.28 -14.04 -10.80
N TRP A 120 -1.56 -13.15 -10.13
CA TRP A 120 -1.95 -12.51 -8.89
C TRP A 120 -2.22 -11.02 -9.08
N GLY A 121 -3.15 -10.51 -8.28
CA GLY A 121 -3.47 -9.09 -8.17
C GLY A 121 -3.92 -8.73 -6.75
N THR A 122 -4.10 -7.43 -6.51
CA THR A 122 -4.60 -6.87 -5.26
C THR A 122 -6.12 -6.97 -5.15
N THR A 123 -6.63 -7.00 -3.93
CA THR A 123 -8.08 -7.03 -3.66
C THR A 123 -8.64 -5.62 -3.39
N SER A 124 -9.97 -5.51 -3.26
CA SER A 124 -10.61 -4.28 -2.75
C SER A 124 -10.14 -3.92 -1.33
N LEU A 125 -9.83 -4.91 -0.48
CA LEU A 125 -9.31 -4.67 0.87
C LEU A 125 -7.97 -3.92 0.83
N PHE A 126 -7.12 -4.19 -0.16
CA PHE A 126 -5.88 -3.43 -0.35
C PHE A 126 -6.18 -1.94 -0.60
N LEU A 127 -7.09 -1.63 -1.54
CA LEU A 127 -7.49 -0.25 -1.84
C LEU A 127 -8.12 0.43 -0.62
N GLU A 128 -8.96 -0.29 0.12
CA GLU A 128 -9.57 0.20 1.36
C GLU A 128 -8.53 0.56 2.43
N LYS A 129 -7.48 -0.26 2.58
CA LYS A 129 -6.40 -0.02 3.55
C LYS A 129 -5.50 1.11 3.12
N LEU A 130 -5.29 1.29 1.83
CA LEU A 130 -4.50 2.39 1.29
C LEU A 130 -5.30 3.71 1.20
N GLY A 131 -6.63 3.62 1.21
CA GLY A 131 -7.52 4.78 1.18
C GLY A 131 -7.73 5.37 -0.21
N ILE A 132 -7.53 4.59 -1.27
CA ILE A 132 -7.62 5.03 -2.68
C ILE A 132 -8.81 4.38 -3.40
N ALA A 133 -9.30 5.03 -4.46
CA ALA A 133 -10.46 4.55 -5.19
C ALA A 133 -10.06 3.47 -6.22
N ASP A 134 -8.97 3.71 -6.93
CA ASP A 134 -8.46 2.85 -7.99
C ASP A 134 -6.93 2.67 -7.89
N LEU A 135 -6.40 1.64 -8.54
CA LEU A 135 -4.96 1.42 -8.68
C LEU A 135 -4.27 2.53 -9.48
N SER A 136 -4.98 3.25 -10.34
CA SER A 136 -4.46 4.44 -11.03
C SER A 136 -4.09 5.58 -10.08
N ASP A 137 -4.65 5.59 -8.87
CA ASP A 137 -4.34 6.58 -7.83
C ASP A 137 -3.02 6.26 -7.11
N LEU A 138 -2.38 5.14 -7.42
CA LEU A 138 -1.08 4.81 -6.88
C LEU A 138 -0.03 5.83 -7.38
N PRO A 139 0.81 6.35 -6.48
CA PRO A 139 1.81 7.34 -6.87
C PRO A 139 2.82 6.74 -7.86
N PRO A 140 3.29 7.50 -8.87
CA PRO A 140 4.22 6.97 -9.86
C PRO A 140 5.51 6.48 -9.20
N ILE A 141 5.97 5.27 -9.55
CA ILE A 141 7.23 4.71 -9.01
C ILE A 141 8.42 5.64 -9.29
N ALA A 142 8.41 6.33 -10.44
CA ALA A 142 9.47 7.26 -10.83
C ALA A 142 9.68 8.38 -9.79
N SER A 143 8.64 8.78 -9.07
CA SER A 143 8.71 9.81 -8.03
C SER A 143 9.46 9.36 -6.77
N PHE A 144 9.69 8.05 -6.61
CA PHE A 144 10.42 7.46 -5.48
C PHE A 144 11.80 6.93 -5.87
N VAL A 145 12.21 7.08 -7.13
CA VAL A 145 13.60 6.82 -7.52
C VAL A 145 14.41 8.01 -7.00
N PRO A 146 15.34 7.80 -6.04
CA PRO A 146 16.19 8.88 -5.59
C PRO A 146 16.93 9.47 -6.79
N ASP A 147 17.02 10.80 -6.84
CA ASP A 147 17.83 11.44 -7.86
C ASP A 147 19.27 10.90 -7.81
N ALA A 148 19.95 10.92 -8.96
CA ALA A 148 21.30 10.37 -9.07
C ALA A 148 22.26 10.98 -8.02
N SER A 149 22.04 12.24 -7.64
CA SER A 149 22.79 12.93 -6.59
C SER A 149 22.58 12.34 -5.19
N LEU A 150 21.37 11.93 -4.85
CA LEU A 150 21.04 11.31 -3.56
C LEU A 150 21.58 9.87 -3.50
N VAL A 151 21.55 9.14 -4.62
CA VAL A 151 22.20 7.82 -4.72
C VAL A 151 23.71 7.95 -4.49
N GLU A 152 24.35 8.90 -5.16
CA GLU A 152 25.80 9.15 -5.00
C GLU A 152 26.14 9.60 -3.57
N ALA A 153 25.29 10.41 -2.94
CA ALA A 153 25.47 10.83 -1.55
C ALA A 153 25.33 9.65 -0.55
N LEU A 154 24.35 8.77 -0.76
CA LEU A 154 24.15 7.57 0.06
C LEU A 154 25.32 6.59 -0.11
N GLU A 155 25.75 6.32 -1.35
CA GLU A 155 26.93 5.50 -1.63
C GLU A 155 28.19 6.06 -0.97
N LYS A 156 28.41 7.38 -1.09
CA LYS A 156 29.55 8.04 -0.46
C LYS A 156 29.50 7.92 1.06
N THR A 157 28.31 8.00 1.67
CA THR A 157 28.12 7.87 3.12
C THR A 157 28.41 6.44 3.59
N LEU A 158 27.89 5.43 2.89
CA LEU A 158 28.17 4.01 3.14
C LEU A 158 29.65 3.64 2.95
N LEU A 159 30.34 4.28 2.01
CA LEU A 159 31.77 4.09 1.77
C LEU A 159 32.67 4.82 2.78
N LEU A 160 32.19 5.91 3.39
CA LEU A 160 32.89 6.62 4.46
C LEU A 160 32.87 5.82 5.77
N ASP A 161 31.74 5.17 6.10
CA ASP A 161 31.61 4.33 7.29
C ASP A 161 32.48 3.06 7.21
N ALA A 162 32.77 2.54 6.00
CA ALA A 162 33.65 1.40 5.80
C ALA A 162 35.16 1.71 5.99
N ASN A 163 35.53 3.00 6.03
CA ASN A 163 36.90 3.46 6.23
C ASN A 163 37.13 4.11 7.62
N ALA A 164 36.13 4.06 8.52
CA ALA A 164 36.36 4.44 9.91
C ALA A 164 37.34 3.43 10.54
N PRO A 165 38.40 3.89 11.24
CA PRO A 165 39.28 2.98 11.96
C PRO A 165 38.44 2.20 12.96
N VAL A 166 38.49 0.87 12.89
CA VAL A 166 37.98 0.02 13.97
C VAL A 166 38.87 0.33 15.17
N ASP A 167 38.35 1.11 16.13
CA ASP A 167 39.02 1.37 17.39
C ASP A 167 39.41 0.02 18.00
N ALA A 168 40.71 -0.25 18.00
CA ALA A 168 41.26 -1.40 18.68
C ALA A 168 41.05 -1.20 20.19
N PRO A 169 40.61 -2.23 20.94
CA PRO A 169 40.41 -2.07 22.36
C PRO A 169 41.77 -1.84 23.03
N GLU A 170 41.91 -0.71 23.73
CA GLU A 170 43.06 -0.44 24.59
C GLU A 170 43.14 -1.51 25.68
N SER A 171 44.17 -2.34 25.56
CA SER A 171 44.57 -3.29 26.57
C SER A 171 45.51 -2.61 27.58
N GLN A 172 45.01 -2.51 28.82
CA GLN A 172 45.72 -2.32 30.11
C GLN A 172 46.37 -0.95 30.38
#